data_AF-A0A5K1EZI3-F1
#
_entry.id   AF-A0A5K1EZI3-F1
#
_cell.length_a   1.000
_cell.length_b   1.000
_cell.length_c   1.000
_cell.angle_alpha   90.00
_cell.angle_beta   90.00
_cell.angle_gamma   90.00
#
_symmetry.space_group_name_H-M   'P 1'
#
loop_
_entity.id
_entity.type
_entity.pdbx_description
1 polymer ?
#
loop_
_entity_poly.entity_id
_entity_poly.type
_entity_poly.pdbx_seq_one_letter_code
_entity_poly.pdbx_strand_id
1 'polypeptide(L)'
;KFSTLLEEEVYKRNGDEVANDTDIFVDGDVGDDYNDDGRGSAGGDSGSDSEKSREREIYAKEVDRVYKVVNELFASDRNMEAVLNQCNVKVSHVLVVDVLNRFRHAWKPASRFFYWAGQQPGFSHDSQTYNAMMNILGNTRQFESMVATFEEMGKNSVTTMETFIIPTKAFAAGREMKKA
;
A
#
# COMPACT_ATOMS: atom_id res chain seq x y z
N LYS A 1 10.71 -8.43 -23.03
CA LYS A 1 9.98 -7.76 -24.12
C LYS A 1 9.19 -6.53 -23.63
N PHE A 2 8.42 -6.62 -22.54
CA PHE A 2 7.77 -5.43 -21.93
C PHE A 2 8.77 -4.45 -21.29
N SER A 3 9.79 -4.95 -20.59
CA SER A 3 10.89 -4.13 -20.02
C SER A 3 11.62 -3.31 -21.09
N THR A 4 11.93 -3.93 -22.23
CA THR A 4 12.61 -3.27 -23.36
C THR A 4 11.73 -2.27 -24.08
N LEU A 5 10.41 -2.52 -24.16
CA LEU A 5 9.45 -1.57 -24.73
C LEU A 5 9.28 -0.33 -23.84
N LEU A 6 9.24 -0.51 -22.51
CA LEU A 6 9.24 0.62 -21.58
C LEU A 6 10.55 1.42 -21.64
N GLU A 7 11.69 0.76 -21.82
CA GLU A 7 12.99 1.43 -22.01
C GLU A 7 13.04 2.24 -23.32
N GLU A 8 12.55 1.68 -24.44
CA GLU A 8 12.52 2.39 -25.73
C GLU A 8 11.53 3.56 -25.75
N GLU A 9 10.35 3.42 -25.14
CA GLU A 9 9.32 4.47 -25.12
C GLU A 9 9.69 5.66 -24.23
N VAL A 10 10.52 5.41 -23.19
CA VAL A 10 11.08 6.45 -22.31
C VAL A 10 12.29 7.13 -22.98
N TYR A 11 13.09 6.41 -23.76
CA TYR A 11 14.22 6.97 -24.50
C TYR A 11 13.76 7.94 -25.61
N LYS A 12 12.68 7.61 -26.33
CA LYS A 12 12.13 8.47 -27.40
C LYS A 12 11.50 9.77 -26.90
N ARG A 13 11.02 9.82 -25.66
CA ARG A 13 10.37 11.02 -25.09
C ARG A 13 11.32 12.04 -24.47
N ASN A 14 12.56 11.66 -24.19
CA ASN A 14 13.51 12.49 -23.45
C ASN A 14 14.65 13.06 -24.33
N GLY A 15 14.45 13.06 -25.65
CA GLY A 15 15.46 13.48 -26.64
C GLY A 15 15.66 14.98 -26.77
N ASP A 16 14.71 15.81 -26.34
CA ASP A 16 14.82 17.27 -26.46
C ASP A 16 14.19 17.95 -25.23
N GLU A 17 15.00 18.72 -24.49
CA GLU A 17 14.67 20.00 -23.80
C GLU A 17 13.52 20.02 -22.75
N VAL A 18 13.56 20.61 -21.54
CA VAL A 18 14.49 21.45 -20.74
C VAL A 18 14.02 21.35 -19.28
N ALA A 19 14.91 21.72 -18.35
CA ALA A 19 14.65 22.36 -17.06
C ALA A 19 14.21 21.49 -15.87
N ASN A 20 15.16 21.35 -14.95
CA ASN A 20 14.92 21.34 -13.51
C ASN A 20 13.96 22.47 -13.11
N ASP A 21 12.87 22.10 -12.46
CA ASP A 21 12.38 22.67 -11.21
C ASP A 21 10.92 22.23 -11.07
N THR A 22 10.65 21.42 -10.06
CA THR A 22 9.32 21.42 -9.46
C THR A 22 9.42 20.95 -8.02
N ASP A 23 9.92 21.87 -7.19
CA ASP A 23 9.32 22.07 -5.87
C ASP A 23 7.82 22.30 -6.08
N ILE A 24 6.98 21.34 -5.68
CA ILE A 24 5.56 21.58 -5.48
C ILE A 24 5.31 21.54 -3.98
N PHE A 25 5.57 22.69 -3.37
CA PHE A 25 4.77 23.19 -2.26
C PHE A 25 3.41 23.61 -2.82
N VAL A 26 2.32 23.13 -2.22
CA VAL A 26 1.05 23.85 -2.26
C VAL A 26 0.49 23.82 -0.85
N ASP A 27 0.94 24.79 -0.04
CA ASP A 27 0.07 25.46 0.90
C ASP A 27 -0.92 26.29 0.05
N GLY A 28 -2.21 26.05 0.25
CA GLY A 28 -3.28 26.71 -0.48
C GLY A 28 -4.45 26.96 0.44
N ASP A 29 -4.32 27.99 1.28
CA ASP A 29 -5.44 28.68 1.91
C ASP A 29 -6.33 29.30 0.84
N VAL A 30 -7.59 28.87 0.77
CA VAL A 30 -8.69 29.61 0.14
C VAL A 30 -9.91 29.48 1.06
N GLY A 31 -10.09 30.48 1.94
CA GLY A 31 -11.42 30.92 2.39
C GLY A 31 -12.08 31.77 1.29
N ASP A 32 -13.37 32.07 1.25
CA ASP A 32 -14.49 31.89 2.18
C ASP A 32 -15.79 31.83 1.35
N ASP A 33 -16.93 31.74 2.05
CA ASP A 33 -18.30 32.08 1.63
C ASP A 33 -19.25 30.94 1.24
N TYR A 34 -19.76 30.24 2.26
CA TYR A 34 -21.11 29.70 2.22
C TYR A 34 -21.97 30.34 3.30
N ASN A 35 -23.02 31.03 2.84
CA ASN A 35 -24.03 31.69 3.64
C ASN A 35 -24.69 30.73 4.64
N ASP A 36 -24.67 31.14 5.91
CA ASP A 36 -25.46 30.63 7.03
C ASP A 36 -26.89 31.16 6.90
N ASP A 37 -27.86 30.25 6.69
CA ASP A 37 -29.28 30.52 6.88
C ASP A 37 -30.00 29.23 7.29
N GLY A 38 -29.94 28.90 8.58
CA GLY A 38 -31.17 28.61 9.30
C GLY A 38 -31.61 27.15 9.50
N ARG A 39 -31.70 26.82 10.79
CA ARG A 39 -32.77 26.04 11.45
C ARG A 39 -32.64 24.52 11.47
N GLY A 40 -32.00 24.05 12.54
CA GLY A 40 -32.69 23.33 13.62
C GLY A 40 -32.94 21.83 13.45
N SER A 41 -32.23 21.02 14.22
CA SER A 41 -32.85 20.14 15.23
C SER A 41 -31.75 19.51 16.10
N ALA A 42 -31.72 19.90 17.38
CA ALA A 42 -30.88 19.27 18.39
C ALA A 42 -31.50 17.91 18.76
N GLY A 43 -31.03 16.85 18.12
CA GLY A 43 -31.15 15.48 18.61
C GLY A 43 -29.79 15.00 19.06
N GLY A 44 -29.49 15.12 20.36
CA GLY A 44 -28.26 14.58 20.94
C GLY A 44 -28.31 13.05 20.94
N ASP A 45 -27.61 12.43 20.00
CA ASP A 45 -27.21 11.02 20.07
C ASP A 45 -25.78 10.96 20.61
N SER A 46 -25.65 10.92 21.93
CA SER A 46 -24.38 10.87 22.65
C SER A 46 -23.84 9.44 22.84
N GLY A 47 -24.51 8.42 22.30
CA GLY A 47 -24.08 7.01 22.39
C GLY A 47 -23.09 6.57 21.30
N SER A 48 -23.14 7.20 20.13
CA SER A 48 -22.48 6.75 18.89
C SER A 48 -20.95 6.91 18.87
N ASP A 49 -20.41 7.95 19.51
CA ASP A 49 -18.97 8.25 19.45
C ASP A 49 -18.12 7.37 20.37
N SER A 50 -18.69 6.88 21.48
CA SER A 50 -17.99 6.06 22.46
C SER A 50 -17.76 4.62 21.93
N GLU A 51 -18.76 4.06 21.25
CA GLU A 51 -18.69 2.69 20.70
C GLU A 51 -17.75 2.62 19.51
N LYS A 52 -17.84 3.57 18.56
CA LYS A 52 -16.91 3.67 17.42
C LYS A 52 -15.45 3.81 17.86
N SER A 53 -15.20 4.51 18.95
CA SER A 53 -13.84 4.69 19.48
C SER A 53 -13.27 3.39 20.03
N ARG A 54 -14.09 2.60 20.74
CA ARG A 54 -13.70 1.28 21.24
C ARG A 54 -13.44 0.28 20.12
N GLU A 55 -14.27 0.28 19.07
CA GLU A 55 -14.08 -0.59 17.90
C GLU A 55 -12.77 -0.29 17.17
N ARG A 56 -12.45 0.99 16.97
CA ARG A 56 -11.16 1.41 16.39
C ARG A 56 -9.98 0.94 17.23
N GLU A 57 -10.09 1.01 18.56
CA GLU A 57 -9.04 0.52 19.45
C GLU A 57 -8.85 -1.00 19.36
N ILE A 58 -9.95 -1.76 19.30
CA ILE A 58 -9.92 -3.22 19.12
C ILE A 58 -9.27 -3.55 17.77
N TYR A 59 -9.65 -2.85 16.71
CA TYR A 59 -9.06 -3.04 15.38
C TYR A 59 -7.57 -2.69 15.34
N ALA A 60 -7.16 -1.57 15.95
CA ALA A 60 -5.75 -1.20 16.04
C ALA A 60 -4.92 -2.24 16.80
N LYS A 61 -5.49 -2.82 17.87
CA LYS A 61 -4.88 -3.93 18.61
C LYS A 61 -4.77 -5.21 17.76
N GLU A 62 -5.76 -5.48 16.91
CA GLU A 62 -5.72 -6.60 15.96
C GLU A 62 -4.58 -6.43 14.95
N VAL A 63 -4.48 -5.26 14.30
CA VAL A 63 -3.39 -4.92 13.38
C VAL A 63 -2.03 -5.06 14.07
N ASP A 64 -1.91 -4.54 15.30
CA ASP A 64 -0.68 -4.62 16.08
C ASP A 64 -0.30 -6.06 16.44
N ARG A 65 -1.29 -6.88 16.81
CA ARG A 65 -1.09 -8.30 17.11
C ARG A 65 -0.58 -9.05 15.88
N VAL A 66 -1.22 -8.89 14.72
CA VAL A 66 -0.83 -9.57 13.48
C VAL A 66 0.57 -9.13 13.05
N TYR A 67 0.86 -7.82 13.10
CA TYR A 67 2.19 -7.29 12.81
C TYR A 67 3.28 -7.93 13.68
N LYS A 68 3.05 -8.02 15.01
CA LYS A 68 4.01 -8.63 15.95
C LYS A 68 4.27 -10.10 15.63
N VAL A 69 3.21 -10.87 15.37
CA VAL A 69 3.31 -12.29 14.99
C VAL A 69 4.16 -12.45 13.72
N VAL A 70 3.88 -11.66 12.68
CA VAL A 70 4.67 -11.71 11.44
C VAL A 70 6.14 -11.34 11.70
N ASN A 71 6.39 -10.28 12.47
CA ASN A 71 7.75 -9.79 12.73
C ASN A 71 8.59 -10.80 13.55
N GLU A 72 8.02 -11.38 14.60
CA GLU A 72 8.69 -12.34 15.47
C GLU A 72 8.94 -13.69 14.78
N LEU A 73 7.98 -14.18 14.00
CA LEU A 73 8.11 -15.45 13.29
C LEU A 73 9.05 -15.35 12.09
N PHE A 74 9.11 -14.19 11.45
CA PHE A 74 10.12 -13.92 10.44
C PHE A 74 11.54 -13.93 11.03
N ALA A 75 11.73 -13.33 12.21
CA ALA A 75 13.03 -13.29 12.87
C ALA A 75 13.50 -14.67 13.37
N SER A 76 12.58 -15.59 13.67
CA SER A 76 12.88 -16.90 14.25
C SER A 76 12.85 -18.07 13.25
N ASP A 77 12.65 -17.79 11.96
CA ASP A 77 12.49 -18.77 10.86
C ASP A 77 11.48 -19.89 11.17
N ARG A 78 10.49 -19.58 12.02
CA ARG A 78 9.42 -20.50 12.38
C ARG A 78 8.38 -20.54 11.26
N ASN A 79 7.52 -21.55 11.29
CA ASN A 79 6.41 -21.67 10.34
C ASN A 79 5.34 -20.59 10.65
N MET A 80 5.51 -19.42 10.02
CA MET A 80 4.65 -18.24 10.18
C MET A 80 3.20 -18.56 9.80
N GLU A 81 3.03 -19.28 8.70
CA GLU A 81 1.76 -19.63 8.10
C GLU A 81 0.92 -20.49 9.07
N ALA A 82 1.54 -21.48 9.72
CA ALA A 82 0.88 -22.33 10.69
C ALA A 82 0.39 -21.55 11.93
N VAL A 83 1.18 -20.59 12.42
CA VAL A 83 0.79 -19.78 13.57
C VAL A 83 -0.30 -18.78 13.19
N LEU A 84 -0.19 -18.11 12.04
CA LEU A 84 -1.22 -17.20 11.57
C LEU A 84 -2.57 -17.90 11.35
N ASN A 85 -2.56 -19.14 10.86
CA ASN A 85 -3.77 -19.98 10.76
C ASN A 85 -4.39 -20.30 12.13
N GLN A 86 -3.56 -20.48 13.17
CA GLN A 86 -4.03 -20.71 14.55
C GLN A 86 -4.51 -19.43 15.24
N CYS A 87 -4.04 -18.26 14.80
CA CYS A 87 -4.46 -16.96 15.34
C CYS A 87 -5.90 -16.57 14.95
N ASN A 88 -6.58 -17.37 14.10
CA ASN A 88 -7.97 -17.17 13.69
C ASN A 88 -8.26 -15.74 13.19
N VAL A 89 -7.29 -15.19 12.45
CA VAL A 89 -7.31 -13.82 11.92
C VAL A 89 -8.40 -13.70 10.85
N LYS A 90 -9.29 -12.73 11.00
CA LYS A 90 -10.27 -12.39 9.95
C LYS A 90 -9.58 -11.55 8.88
N VAL A 91 -9.09 -12.20 7.83
CA VAL A 91 -8.40 -11.51 6.74
C VAL A 91 -9.38 -10.64 5.94
N SER A 92 -9.06 -9.36 5.84
CA SER A 92 -9.76 -8.37 5.03
C SER A 92 -8.76 -7.49 4.30
N HIS A 93 -9.16 -6.86 3.20
CA HIS A 93 -8.28 -6.00 2.41
C HIS A 93 -7.69 -4.87 3.26
N VAL A 94 -8.52 -4.25 4.10
CA VAL A 94 -8.10 -3.18 5.03
C VAL A 94 -7.04 -3.68 6.01
N LEU A 95 -7.25 -4.83 6.64
CA LEU A 95 -6.28 -5.43 7.56
C LEU A 95 -4.94 -5.71 6.86
N VAL A 96 -5.00 -6.28 5.65
CA VAL A 96 -3.80 -6.61 4.88
C VAL A 96 -3.01 -5.33 4.56
N VAL A 97 -3.68 -4.29 4.05
CA VAL A 97 -3.05 -2.99 3.76
C VAL A 97 -2.40 -2.38 5.00
N ASP A 98 -3.10 -2.37 6.14
CA ASP A 98 -2.60 -1.77 7.38
C ASP A 98 -1.40 -2.52 7.96
N VAL A 99 -1.39 -3.85 7.90
CA VAL A 99 -0.23 -4.66 8.30
C VAL A 99 0.94 -4.45 7.34
N LEU A 100 0.70 -4.41 6.03
CA LEU A 100 1.74 -4.16 5.02
C LEU A 100 2.38 -2.77 5.20
N ASN A 101 1.59 -1.74 5.50
CA ASN A 101 2.09 -0.39 5.75
C ASN A 101 3.07 -0.32 6.93
N ARG A 102 2.93 -1.21 7.92
CA ARG A 102 3.90 -1.35 9.02
C ARG A 102 5.23 -1.98 8.60
N PHE A 103 5.25 -2.71 7.48
CA PHE A 103 6.45 -3.29 6.87
C PHE A 103 6.95 -2.49 5.64
N ARG A 104 6.65 -1.19 5.55
CA ARG A 104 6.99 -0.33 4.39
C ARG A 104 8.46 -0.34 3.93
N HIS A 105 9.38 -0.74 4.79
CA HIS A 105 10.82 -0.87 4.49
C HIS A 105 11.36 -2.31 4.61
N ALA A 106 10.50 -3.28 4.90
CA ALA A 106 10.87 -4.67 5.16
C ALA A 106 10.09 -5.60 4.22
N TRP A 107 10.54 -5.70 2.98
CA TRP A 107 9.82 -6.44 1.94
C TRP A 107 9.69 -7.94 2.22
N LYS A 108 10.69 -8.57 2.85
CA LYS A 108 10.67 -10.02 3.09
C LYS A 108 9.51 -10.47 4.00
N PRO A 109 9.33 -9.91 5.22
CA PRO A 109 8.16 -10.25 6.04
C PRO A 109 6.85 -9.80 5.39
N ALA A 110 6.83 -8.65 4.69
CA ALA A 110 5.65 -8.18 3.96
C ALA A 110 5.19 -9.16 2.88
N SER A 111 6.11 -9.61 2.01
CA SER A 111 5.83 -10.59 0.96
C SER A 111 5.32 -11.90 1.52
N ARG A 112 5.93 -12.42 2.59
CA ARG A 112 5.50 -13.68 3.21
C ARG A 112 4.08 -13.58 3.75
N PHE A 113 3.77 -12.49 4.46
CA PHE A 113 2.41 -12.21 4.93
C PHE A 113 1.41 -12.03 3.78
N PHE A 114 1.79 -11.30 2.73
CA PHE A 114 0.97 -11.07 1.53
C PHE A 114 0.59 -12.40 0.85
N TYR A 115 1.55 -13.30 0.65
CA TYR A 115 1.29 -14.62 0.06
C TYR A 115 0.44 -15.52 0.98
N TRP A 116 0.63 -15.45 2.30
CA TRP A 116 -0.21 -16.17 3.24
C TRP A 116 -1.67 -15.67 3.21
N ALA A 117 -1.88 -14.35 3.17
CA ALA A 117 -3.21 -13.76 3.11
C ALA A 117 -3.96 -14.21 1.86
N GLY A 118 -3.29 -14.22 0.70
CA GLY A 118 -3.86 -14.68 -0.57
C GLY A 118 -4.22 -16.16 -0.63
N GLN A 119 -3.77 -16.97 0.33
CA GLN A 119 -4.13 -18.40 0.45
C GLN A 119 -5.32 -18.64 1.37
N GLN A 120 -5.85 -17.60 2.03
CA GLN A 120 -6.98 -17.78 2.95
C GLN A 120 -8.28 -18.07 2.20
N PRO A 121 -9.10 -19.02 2.68
CA PRO A 121 -10.37 -19.35 2.04
C PRO A 121 -11.30 -18.14 1.94
N GLY A 122 -11.79 -17.86 0.72
CA GLY A 122 -12.71 -16.76 0.46
C GLY A 122 -12.05 -15.37 0.42
N PHE A 123 -10.72 -15.29 0.48
CA PHE A 123 -9.98 -14.05 0.29
C PHE A 123 -9.23 -14.07 -1.04
N SER A 124 -9.25 -12.94 -1.74
CA SER A 124 -8.43 -12.69 -2.93
C SER A 124 -7.96 -11.25 -2.85
N HIS A 125 -6.70 -11.01 -3.20
CA HIS A 125 -6.15 -9.66 -3.24
C HIS A 125 -6.91 -8.81 -4.25
N ASP A 126 -7.16 -7.57 -3.86
CA ASP A 126 -7.73 -6.51 -4.67
C ASP A 126 -6.64 -5.51 -5.07
N SER A 127 -7.02 -4.48 -5.83
CA SER A 127 -6.10 -3.45 -6.26
C SER A 127 -5.39 -2.74 -5.08
N GLN A 128 -6.06 -2.54 -3.94
CA GLN A 128 -5.48 -1.83 -2.80
C GLN A 128 -4.36 -2.64 -2.13
N THR A 129 -4.60 -3.92 -1.88
CA THR A 129 -3.64 -4.84 -1.28
C THR A 129 -2.42 -5.05 -2.20
N TYR A 130 -2.63 -5.18 -3.51
CA TYR A 130 -1.54 -5.24 -4.48
C TYR A 130 -0.75 -3.92 -4.56
N ASN A 131 -1.41 -2.76 -4.63
CA ASN A 131 -0.72 -1.46 -4.69
C ASN A 131 0.12 -1.22 -3.43
N ALA A 132 -0.36 -1.63 -2.26
CA ALA A 132 0.42 -1.59 -1.01
C ALA A 132 1.70 -2.46 -1.13
N MET A 133 1.58 -3.69 -1.64
CA MET A 133 2.76 -4.55 -1.85
C MET A 133 3.73 -3.98 -2.89
N MET A 134 3.21 -3.47 -4.01
CA MET A 134 4.01 -2.81 -5.06
C MET A 134 4.80 -1.62 -4.52
N ASN A 135 4.20 -0.80 -3.66
CA ASN A 135 4.88 0.32 -3.00
C ASN A 135 6.07 -0.17 -2.14
N ILE A 136 5.90 -1.24 -1.38
CA ILE A 136 6.97 -1.83 -0.56
C ILE A 136 8.11 -2.33 -1.44
N LEU A 137 7.79 -3.06 -2.51
CA LEU A 137 8.79 -3.59 -3.44
C LEU A 137 9.54 -2.47 -4.17
N GLY A 138 8.84 -1.43 -4.60
CA GLY A 138 9.43 -0.24 -5.21
C GLY A 138 10.37 0.50 -4.26
N ASN A 139 9.93 0.76 -3.03
CA ASN A 139 10.73 1.45 -2.00
C ASN A 139 11.98 0.67 -1.58
N THR A 140 11.90 -0.66 -1.60
CA THR A 140 13.01 -1.55 -1.23
C THR A 140 13.80 -2.07 -2.45
N ARG A 141 13.51 -1.53 -3.64
CA ARG A 141 14.21 -1.82 -4.92
C ARG A 141 14.17 -3.29 -5.33
N GLN A 142 13.10 -4.00 -4.99
CA GLN A 142 12.87 -5.38 -5.40
C GLN A 142 12.18 -5.42 -6.76
N PHE A 143 12.87 -4.94 -7.80
CA PHE A 143 12.26 -4.71 -9.12
C PHE A 143 11.79 -5.99 -9.80
N GLU A 144 12.50 -7.11 -9.64
CA GLU A 144 12.08 -8.41 -10.19
C GLU A 144 10.76 -8.87 -9.57
N SER A 145 10.67 -8.84 -8.23
CA SER A 145 9.44 -9.15 -7.52
C SER A 145 8.30 -8.18 -7.89
N MET A 146 8.61 -6.89 -8.07
CA MET A 146 7.64 -5.87 -8.48
C MET A 146 7.05 -6.18 -9.87
N VAL A 147 7.89 -6.61 -10.83
CA VAL A 147 7.41 -7.04 -12.16
C VAL A 147 6.54 -8.29 -12.04
N ALA A 148 6.95 -9.29 -11.25
CA ALA A 148 6.16 -10.50 -11.04
C ALA A 148 4.78 -10.19 -10.43
N THR A 149 4.73 -9.33 -9.41
CA THR A 149 3.47 -8.87 -8.79
C THR A 149 2.62 -8.10 -9.80
N PHE A 150 3.21 -7.24 -10.64
CA PHE A 150 2.47 -6.52 -11.68
C PHE A 150 1.84 -7.46 -12.72
N GLU A 151 2.56 -8.49 -13.16
CA GLU A 151 2.03 -9.50 -14.07
C GLU A 151 0.89 -10.31 -13.45
N GLU A 152 0.98 -10.62 -12.16
CA GLU A 152 -0.10 -11.27 -11.40
C GLU A 152 -1.36 -10.41 -11.35
N MET A 153 -1.23 -9.10 -11.08
CA MET A 153 -2.35 -8.16 -11.12
C MET A 153 -3.03 -8.12 -12.49
N GLY A 154 -2.24 -8.16 -13.57
CA GLY A 154 -2.76 -8.21 -14.94
C GLY A 154 -3.59 -9.46 -15.22
N LYS A 155 -3.16 -10.62 -14.73
CA LYS A 155 -3.92 -11.88 -14.83
C LYS A 155 -5.22 -11.83 -14.04
N ASN A 156 -5.19 -11.18 -12.89
CA ASN A 156 -6.35 -11.05 -12.00
C ASN A 156 -7.26 -9.87 -12.38
N SER A 157 -6.92 -9.09 -13.43
CA SER A 157 -7.67 -7.91 -13.90
C SER A 157 -7.90 -6.84 -12.82
N VAL A 158 -6.95 -6.69 -11.88
CA VAL A 158 -7.00 -5.73 -10.75
C VAL A 158 -5.99 -4.58 -10.91
N THR A 159 -5.49 -4.36 -12.12
CA THR A 159 -4.55 -3.28 -12.44
C THR A 159 -5.23 -1.91 -12.40
N THR A 160 -4.58 -0.92 -11.78
CA THR A 160 -5.07 0.48 -11.71
C THR A 160 -4.04 1.46 -12.26
N MET A 161 -4.42 2.73 -12.49
CA MET A 161 -3.47 3.78 -12.89
C MET A 161 -2.34 3.96 -11.87
N GLU A 162 -2.65 3.84 -10.58
CA GLU A 162 -1.65 3.89 -9.50
C GLU A 162 -0.57 2.81 -9.68
N THR A 163 -0.97 1.62 -10.14
CA THR A 163 -0.07 0.50 -10.40
C THR A 163 1.00 0.82 -11.47
N PHE A 164 0.72 1.72 -12.42
CA PHE A 164 1.70 2.16 -13.43
C PHE A 164 2.65 3.25 -12.92
N ILE A 165 2.18 4.10 -12.00
CA ILE A 165 2.97 5.20 -11.43
C ILE A 165 4.06 4.68 -10.50
N ILE A 166 3.77 3.62 -9.73
CA ILE A 166 4.69 3.07 -8.72
C ILE A 166 6.02 2.61 -9.34
N PRO A 167 6.05 1.78 -10.41
CA PRO A 167 7.28 1.43 -11.10
C PRO A 167 8.03 2.64 -11.63
N THR A 168 7.34 3.58 -12.29
CA THR A 168 7.98 4.77 -12.87
C THR A 168 8.73 5.58 -11.80
N LYS A 169 8.10 5.81 -10.64
CA LYS A 169 8.73 6.49 -9.50
C LYS A 169 9.92 5.70 -8.95
N ALA A 170 9.75 4.39 -8.75
CA ALA A 170 10.79 3.54 -8.18
C ALA A 170 12.04 3.43 -9.09
N PHE A 171 11.84 3.32 -10.41
CA PHE A 171 12.93 3.29 -11.38
C PHE A 171 13.64 4.65 -11.52
N ALA A 172 12.91 5.77 -11.45
CA ALA A 172 13.51 7.10 -11.44
C ALA A 172 14.44 7.29 -10.22
N ALA A 173 13.94 7.01 -9.01
CA ALA A 173 14.73 7.04 -7.77
C ALA A 173 15.91 6.04 -7.77
N GLY A 174 15.77 4.93 -8.53
CA GLY A 174 16.83 3.96 -8.80
C GLY A 174 18.04 4.54 -9.54
N ARG A 175 17.79 5.43 -10.52
CA ARG A 175 18.82 5.98 -11.43
C ARG A 175 19.63 7.11 -10.79
N GLU A 176 19.03 7.91 -9.92
CA GLU A 176 19.71 9.04 -9.28
C GLU A 176 20.82 8.59 -8.33
N MET A 177 20.64 7.48 -7.61
CA MET A 177 21.65 6.96 -6.68
C MET A 177 22.87 6.33 -7.37
N LYS A 178 22.84 6.07 -8.70
CA LYS A 178 24.01 5.59 -9.45
C LYS A 178 24.89 6.73 -9.99
N LYS A 179 24.47 7.98 -9.79
CA LYS A 179 25.22 9.19 -10.17
C LYS A 179 25.91 9.87 -8.98
N ALA A 180 25.69 9.36 -7.76
CA ALA A 180 26.39 9.76 -6.54
C ALA A 180 27.47 8.71 -6.21
#